data_AF-V9QKV0-F1
#
_entry.id   AF-V9QKV0-F1
#
_cell.length_a   1.000
_cell.length_b   1.000
_cell.length_c   1.000
_cell.angle_alpha   90.00
_cell.angle_beta   90.00
_cell.angle_gamma   90.00
#
_symmetry.space_group_name_H-M   'P 1'
#
loop_
_entity.id
_entity.type
_entity.pdbx_description
1 polymer ?
#
loop_
_entity_poly.entity_id
_entity_poly.type
_entity_poly.pdbx_seq_one_letter_code
_entity_poly.pdbx_strand_id
1 'polypeptide(L)' 'FTFVCPTEIIAFSNRAEDFRKLGCEVLGVSVDSQFTHLAWINTPRKEGGLGPLNIPLLADVTRRLS' A
#
# COMPACT_ATOMS: atom_id res chain seq x y z
N PHE A 1 -4.81 -9.19 4.21
CA PHE A 1 -3.40 -9.23 3.75
C PHE A 1 -2.90 -10.66 3.80
N THR A 2 -2.23 -11.12 2.75
CA THR A 2 -1.76 -12.51 2.62
C THR A 2 -0.46 -12.71 3.39
N PHE A 3 0.01 -13.96 3.46
CA PHE A 3 1.33 -14.30 4.01
C PHE A 3 2.49 -13.96 3.06
N VAL A 4 2.20 -13.40 1.88
CA VAL A 4 3.23 -12.91 0.97
C VAL A 4 3.82 -11.62 1.55
N CYS A 5 5.15 -11.53 1.52
CA CYS A 5 5.87 -10.42 2.12
C CYS A 5 5.41 -9.07 1.51
N PRO A 6 5.10 -8.04 2.33
CA PRO A 6 4.68 -6.71 1.84
C PRO A 6 5.82 -5.91 1.16
N THR A 7 6.90 -6.56 0.76
CA THR A 7 8.14 -5.93 0.28
C THR A 7 7.92 -5.01 -0.91
N GLU A 8 7.01 -5.35 -1.82
CA GLU A 8 6.72 -4.54 -2.99
C GLU A 8 6.14 -3.18 -2.58
N ILE A 9 5.07 -3.18 -1.79
CA ILE A 9 4.39 -1.96 -1.33
C ILE A 9 5.35 -1.07 -0.54
N ILE A 10 6.17 -1.67 0.33
CA ILE A 10 7.17 -0.95 1.13
C ILE A 10 8.25 -0.34 0.23
N ALA A 11 8.75 -1.09 -0.76
CA ALA A 11 9.78 -0.60 -1.67
C ALA A 11 9.29 0.60 -2.51
N PHE A 12 8.06 0.55 -3.03
CA PHE A 12 7.45 1.67 -3.73
C PHE A 12 7.22 2.86 -2.81
N SER A 13 6.72 2.63 -1.60
CA SER A 13 6.54 3.68 -0.59
C SER A 13 7.84 4.39 -0.24
N ASN A 14 8.94 3.65 -0.07
CA ASN A 14 10.26 4.25 0.23
C ASN A 14 10.80 5.10 -0.92
N ARG A 15 10.38 4.82 -2.17
CA ARG A 15 10.82 5.51 -3.38
C ARG A 15 9.77 6.46 -3.95
N ALA A 16 8.69 6.74 -3.22
CA ALA A 16 7.60 7.59 -3.70
C ALA A 16 8.08 8.95 -4.23
N GLU A 17 9.10 9.53 -3.59
CA GLU A 17 9.68 10.81 -3.99
C GLU A 17 10.43 10.75 -5.34
N ASP A 18 11.01 9.60 -5.69
CA ASP A 18 11.65 9.41 -7.00
C ASP A 18 10.61 9.52 -8.12
N PHE A 19 9.42 8.96 -7.91
CA PHE A 19 8.31 9.04 -8.87
C PHE A 19 7.76 10.48 -8.96
N ARG A 20 7.61 11.18 -7.82
CA ARG A 20 7.13 12.57 -7.80
C ARG A 20 8.04 13.52 -8.55
N LYS A 21 9.36 13.35 -8.46
CA LYS A 21 10.33 14.13 -9.24
C LYS A 21 10.17 13.96 -10.76
N LEU A 22 9.62 12.84 -11.19
CA LEU A 22 9.32 12.55 -12.60
C LEU A 22 7.90 12.98 -13.00
N GLY A 23 7.17 13.66 -12.11
CA GLY A 23 5.77 14.06 -12.34
C GLY A 23 4.78 12.89 -12.26
N CYS A 24 5.12 11.82 -11.53
CA CYS A 24 4.29 10.63 -11.36
C CYS A 24 3.94 10.41 -9.88
N GLU A 25 2.77 9.85 -9.60
CA GLU A 25 2.37 9.43 -8.25
C GLU A 25 2.10 7.92 -8.23
N VAL A 26 2.39 7.29 -7.11
CA VAL A 26 2.19 5.85 -6.93
C VAL A 26 0.96 5.61 -6.08
N LEU A 27 0.04 4.77 -6.55
CA LEU A 27 -1.14 4.34 -5.80
C LEU A 27 -1.13 2.81 -5.70
N GLY A 28 -1.27 2.29 -4.47
CA GLY A 28 -1.55 0.87 -4.27
C GLY A 28 -3.05 0.63 -4.38
N VAL A 29 -3.48 -0.46 -5.02
CA VAL A 29 -4.90 -0.81 -5.15
C VAL A 29 -5.09 -2.27 -4.76
N SER A 30 -6.11 -2.56 -3.95
CA SER A 30 -6.56 -3.94 -3.72
C SER A 30 -8.08 -4.00 -3.55
N VAL A 31 -8.63 -5.21 -3.56
CA VAL A 31 -10.07 -5.46 -3.33
C VAL A 31 -10.44 -5.49 -1.85
N ASP A 32 -9.47 -5.27 -0.96
CA ASP A 32 -9.70 -5.18 0.48
C ASP A 32 -10.36 -3.84 0.84
N SER A 33 -11.04 -3.81 2.00
CA SER A 33 -11.65 -2.58 2.50
C SER A 33 -10.61 -1.59 3.03
N GLN A 34 -10.97 -0.31 3.09
CA GLN A 34 -10.18 0.73 3.73
C GLN A 34 -9.86 0.44 5.21
N PHE A 35 -10.75 -0.30 5.90
CA PHE A 35 -10.51 -0.74 7.28
C PHE A 35 -9.39 -1.78 7.34
N THR A 36 -9.36 -2.69 6.36
CA THR A 36 -8.29 -3.69 6.22
C THR A 36 -6.95 -3.00 5.92
N HIS A 37 -6.94 -2.00 5.04
CA HIS A 37 -5.73 -1.20 4.77
C HIS A 37 -5.23 -0.46 6.02
N LEU A 38 -6.12 0.20 6.76
CA LEU A 38 -5.77 0.91 7.99
C LEU A 38 -5.18 -0.04 9.04
N ALA A 39 -5.80 -1.20 9.24
CA ALA A 39 -5.28 -2.22 10.15
C ALA A 39 -3.87 -2.66 9.73
N TRP A 40 -3.65 -2.90 8.44
CA TRP A 40 -2.36 -3.35 7.91
C TRP A 40 -1.24 -2.31 8.02
N ILE A 41 -1.58 -1.02 7.82
CA ILE A 41 -0.69 0.13 8.04
C ILE A 41 -0.29 0.23 9.51
N ASN A 42 -1.23 0.00 10.43
CA ASN A 42 -0.98 0.07 11.87
C ASN A 42 -0.24 -1.16 12.42
N THR A 43 -0.22 -2.28 11.70
CA THR A 43 0.58 -3.45 12.07
C THR A 43 2.08 -3.16 11.86
N PRO A 44 2.96 -3.46 12.83
CA PRO A 44 4.40 -3.31 12.65
C PRO A 44 4.96 -4.20 11.54
N ARG A 45 5.99 -3.72 10.82
CA ARG A 45 6.67 -4.49 9.76
C ARG A 45 7.25 -5.82 10.24
N LYS A 46 7.70 -5.88 11.50
CA LYS A 46 8.21 -7.11 12.13
C LYS A 46 7.14 -8.20 12.26
N GLU A 47 5.87 -7.82 12.25
CA GLU A 47 4.71 -8.71 12.36
C GLU A 47 4.01 -8.91 11.01
N GLY A 48 4.67 -8.54 9.89
CA GLY A 48 4.11 -8.64 8.55
C GLY A 48 3.20 -7.47 8.13
N GLY A 49 3.19 -6.39 8.92
CA GLY A 49 2.49 -5.16 8.58
C GLY A 49 3.24 -4.25 7.61
N LEU A 50 2.59 -3.15 7.21
CA LEU A 50 3.18 -2.15 6.32
C LEU A 50 3.96 -1.08 7.09
N GLY A 51 3.52 -0.76 8.31
CA GLY A 51 3.95 0.44 9.02
C GLY A 51 3.62 1.73 8.23
N PRO A 52 4.28 2.85 8.56
CA PRO A 52 4.09 4.10 7.84
C PRO A 52 4.35 3.94 6.34
N LEU A 53 3.45 4.50 5.53
CA LEU A 53 3.53 4.55 4.08
C LEU A 53 3.51 5.99 3.57
N ASN A 54 4.20 6.22 2.44
CA ASN A 54 4.25 7.49 1.72
C ASN A 54 3.36 7.49 0.46
N ILE A 55 2.60 6.42 0.24
CA ILE A 55 1.72 6.22 -0.91
C ILE A 55 0.31 5.87 -0.40
N PRO A 56 -0.76 6.32 -1.07
CA PRO A 56 -2.12 5.95 -0.72
C PRO A 56 -2.43 4.50 -1.13
N LEU A 57 -3.30 3.84 -0.36
CA LEU A 57 -3.91 2.56 -0.70
C LEU A 57 -5.39 2.77 -1.01
N LEU A 58 -5.83 2.35 -2.18
CA LEU A 58 -7.20 2.44 -2.67
C LEU A 58 -7.91 1.10 -2.52
N ALA A 59 -9.12 1.16 -1.96
CA ALA A 59 -10.00 0.02 -1.74
C ALA A 59 -11.00 -0.13 -2.88
N ASP A 60 -10.77 -1.09 -3.79
CA ASP A 60 -11.75 -1.48 -4.81
C ASP A 60 -12.62 -2.65 -4.34
N VAL A 61 -13.41 -2.39 -3.30
CA VAL A 61 -14.35 -3.38 -2.75
C VAL A 61 -15.39 -3.80 -3.80
N THR A 62 -15.69 -2.91 -4.76
CA THR A 62 -16.68 -3.15 -5.81
C THR A 62 -16.16 -3.99 -6.98
N ARG A 63 -14.83 -4.19 -7.09
CA ARG A 63 -14.17 -4.89 -8.20
C ARG A 63 -14.53 -4.33 -9.57
N ARG A 64 -14.68 -3.01 -9.64
CA ARG A 64 -15.06 -2.30 -10.87
C ARG A 64 -13.85 -1.72 -11.59
N LEU A 65 -12.72 -1.62 -10.92
CA LEU A 65 -11.46 -1.19 -11.52
C LEU A 65 -10.79 -2.41 -12.16
N SER A 66 -10.37 -2.29 -13.43
CA SER A 66 -9.72 -3.34 -14.23
C SER A 66 -8.50 -2.80 -14.96
#